data_AF-A0A1D7QKX8-F1
#
_entry.id   AF-A0A1D7QKX8-F1
#
_cell.length_a   1.000
_cell.length_b   1.000
_cell.length_c   1.000
_cell.angle_alpha   90.00
_cell.angle_beta   90.00
_cell.angle_gamma   90.00
#
_symmetry.space_group_name_H-M   'P 1'
#
loop_
_entity.id
_entity.type
_entity.pdbx_description
1 polymer ?
#
loop_
_entity_poly.entity_id
_entity_poly.type
_entity_poly.pdbx_seq_one_letter_code
_entity_poly.pdbx_strand_id
1 'polypeptide(L)'
;MNVTLRKKKISGGRKISLYLDYYPPILHPETGKFTRREFLSLYLLVRPRTEMELELNRKTLTLAKNICADRQIEISYKRFGFLEKDNRLGSFVQFFKDLEKKSGDKGFEMARRYFEAYAGPDIRFIDVDEEFAEEYRDYLLSKPKIGKNAVKGISNNSAKTYFGKFRTVLKAAFKKKLYDTNLYDEVDPIKEIDSNREWLTYDEFLLLANTRSHCTFR
;
A
#
# COMPACT_ATOMS: atom_id res chain seq x y z
N MET A 1 6.87 0.78 -29.18
CA MET A 1 6.35 2.14 -28.94
C MET A 1 7.55 2.98 -28.62
N ASN A 2 7.83 3.98 -29.46
CA ASN A 2 9.12 4.68 -29.44
C ASN A 2 8.90 6.12 -28.99
N VAL A 3 9.77 6.57 -28.09
CA VAL A 3 9.86 7.96 -27.64
C VAL A 3 11.14 8.56 -28.22
N THR A 4 11.01 9.67 -28.95
CA THR A 4 12.17 10.35 -29.54
C THR A 4 12.21 11.81 -29.14
N LEU A 5 13.34 12.26 -28.61
CA LEU A 5 13.58 13.67 -28.31
C LEU A 5 13.83 14.45 -29.62
N ARG A 6 13.03 15.48 -29.86
CA ARG A 6 13.12 16.33 -31.04
C ARG A 6 13.24 17.81 -30.66
N LYS A 7 13.69 18.59 -31.64
CA LYS A 7 13.98 20.02 -31.54
C LYS A 7 13.07 20.78 -32.50
N LYS A 8 12.39 21.83 -32.03
CA LYS A 8 11.57 22.73 -32.85
C LYS A 8 12.01 24.18 -32.64
N LYS A 9 12.33 24.89 -33.72
CA LYS A 9 12.56 26.35 -33.66
C LYS A 9 11.26 27.07 -33.34
N ILE A 10 11.29 28.00 -32.39
CA ILE A 10 10.12 28.79 -31.98
C ILE A 10 10.08 30.10 -32.77
N SER A 11 8.88 30.67 -32.93
CA SER A 11 8.70 32.03 -33.42
C SER A 11 9.60 33.00 -32.63
N GLY A 12 10.41 33.78 -33.35
CA GLY A 12 11.42 34.67 -32.78
C GLY A 12 12.87 34.16 -32.86
N GLY A 13 13.12 32.92 -33.30
CA GLY A 13 14.42 32.45 -33.81
C GLY A 13 15.59 32.38 -32.81
N ARG A 14 15.40 32.82 -31.56
CA ARG A 14 16.44 32.86 -30.51
C ARG A 14 16.53 31.57 -29.69
N LYS A 15 15.45 30.77 -29.64
CA LYS A 15 15.33 29.57 -28.81
C LYS A 15 14.82 28.37 -29.62
N ILE A 16 15.24 27.17 -29.22
CA ILE A 16 14.78 25.88 -29.73
C ILE A 16 14.02 25.18 -28.60
N SER A 17 12.74 24.87 -28.83
CA SER A 17 11.94 24.06 -27.91
C SER A 17 12.29 22.58 -28.06
N LEU A 18 12.39 21.88 -26.94
CA LEU A 18 12.52 20.43 -26.88
C LEU A 18 11.16 19.79 -26.63
N TYR A 19 10.87 18.73 -27.38
CA TYR A 19 9.62 17.98 -27.26
C TYR A 19 9.85 16.50 -27.54
N LEU A 20 8.98 15.65 -27.02
CA LEU A 20 8.96 14.22 -27.27
C LEU A 20 7.98 13.91 -28.40
N ASP A 21 8.39 13.07 -29.34
CA ASP A 21 7.56 12.52 -30.42
C ASP A 21 7.31 11.03 -30.15
N TYR A 22 6.03 10.67 -30.02
CA TYR A 22 5.55 9.33 -29.69
C TYR A 22 5.02 8.61 -30.93
N TYR A 23 5.36 7.34 -31.10
CA TYR A 23 4.75 6.49 -32.12
C TYR A 23 4.47 5.07 -31.60
N PRO A 24 3.20 4.60 -31.64
CA PRO A 24 1.96 5.32 -31.99
C PRO A 24 1.59 6.44 -30.99
N PRO A 25 0.61 7.32 -31.30
CA PRO A 25 0.16 8.39 -30.40
C PRO A 25 -0.26 7.89 -29.01
N ILE A 26 0.02 8.68 -27.97
CA ILE A 26 -0.34 8.39 -26.57
C ILE A 26 -1.56 9.19 -26.13
N LEU A 27 -2.31 8.69 -25.15
CA LEU A 27 -3.38 9.46 -24.53
C LEU A 27 -2.78 10.60 -23.69
N HIS A 28 -3.18 11.84 -23.96
CA HIS A 28 -2.75 12.97 -23.14
C HIS A 28 -3.45 12.89 -21.78
N PRO A 29 -2.72 12.98 -20.65
CA PRO A 29 -3.29 12.78 -19.31
C PRO A 29 -4.40 13.78 -18.97
N GLU A 30 -4.22 15.06 -19.32
CA GLU A 30 -5.20 16.11 -19.01
C GLU A 30 -6.37 16.20 -20.00
N THR A 31 -6.11 16.02 -21.30
CA THR A 31 -7.14 16.26 -22.33
C THR A 31 -7.87 14.99 -22.76
N GLY A 32 -7.36 13.81 -22.40
CA GLY A 32 -7.92 12.52 -22.79
C GLY A 32 -7.87 12.24 -24.31
N LYS A 33 -7.23 13.11 -25.11
CA LYS A 33 -7.11 12.95 -26.55
C LYS A 33 -5.75 12.33 -26.89
N PHE A 34 -5.71 11.55 -27.98
CA PHE A 34 -4.44 11.04 -28.50
C PHE A 34 -3.57 12.19 -28.99
N THR A 35 -2.38 12.33 -28.42
CA THR A 35 -1.35 13.25 -28.88
C THR A 35 -0.12 12.47 -29.33
N ARG A 36 0.50 12.98 -30.39
CA ARG A 36 1.79 12.49 -30.87
C ARG A 36 2.96 13.24 -30.21
N ARG A 37 2.71 14.45 -29.70
CA ARG A 37 3.77 15.36 -29.26
C ARG A 37 3.52 15.88 -27.85
N GLU A 38 4.56 15.91 -27.05
CA GLU A 38 4.58 16.50 -25.71
C GLU A 38 5.74 17.50 -25.62
N PHE A 39 5.43 18.77 -25.40
CA PHE A 39 6.44 19.82 -25.27
C PHE A 39 6.93 19.88 -23.82
N LEU A 40 8.25 19.80 -23.63
CA LEU A 40 8.85 19.72 -22.28
C LEU A 40 9.02 21.08 -21.59
N SER A 41 8.62 22.18 -22.24
CA SER A 41 8.92 23.55 -21.81
C SER A 41 10.42 23.81 -21.56
N LEU A 42 11.29 22.99 -22.14
CA LEU A 42 12.75 23.15 -22.13
C LEU A 42 13.20 23.84 -23.42
N TYR A 43 14.13 24.78 -23.27
CA TYR A 43 14.58 25.65 -24.35
C TYR A 43 16.10 25.68 -24.45
N LEU A 44 16.63 25.47 -25.65
CA LEU A 44 18.03 25.67 -25.97
C LEU A 44 18.24 27.03 -26.64
N LEU A 45 19.33 27.71 -26.31
CA LEU A 45 19.77 28.92 -27.00
C LEU A 45 20.37 28.54 -28.36
N VAL A 46 19.96 29.23 -29.43
CA VAL A 46 20.40 28.93 -30.81
C VAL A 46 21.88 29.28 -31.04
N ARG A 47 22.37 30.35 -30.40
CA ARG A 47 23.76 30.83 -30.49
C ARG A 47 24.27 31.19 -29.09
N PRO A 48 24.67 30.20 -28.28
CA PRO A 48 25.34 30.47 -27.02
C PRO A 48 26.69 31.17 -27.30
N ARG A 49 26.98 32.27 -26.61
CA ARG A 49 28.20 33.08 -26.76
C ARG A 49 29.16 32.94 -25.59
N THR A 50 28.63 32.60 -24.40
CA THR A 50 29.41 32.45 -23.17
C THR A 50 29.54 30.98 -22.77
N GLU A 51 30.58 30.65 -22.00
CA GLU A 51 30.74 29.28 -21.46
C GLU A 51 29.55 28.87 -20.59
N MET A 52 29.00 29.82 -19.80
CA MET A 52 27.80 29.57 -19.01
C MET A 52 26.58 29.21 -19.88
N GLU A 53 26.41 29.85 -21.03
CA GLU A 53 25.32 29.53 -21.96
C GLU A 53 25.51 28.15 -22.64
N LEU A 54 26.75 27.77 -22.93
CA LEU A 54 27.09 26.44 -23.43
C LEU A 54 26.77 25.37 -22.37
N GLU A 55 27.17 25.60 -21.12
CA GLU A 55 26.90 24.70 -20.01
C GLU A 55 25.41 24.58 -19.72
N LEU A 56 24.65 25.68 -19.77
CA LEU A 56 23.20 25.68 -19.65
C LEU A 56 22.54 24.81 -20.73
N ASN A 57 22.97 24.96 -21.99
CA ASN A 57 22.48 24.13 -23.09
C ASN A 57 22.80 22.64 -22.87
N ARG A 58 24.02 22.32 -22.39
CA ARG A 58 24.41 20.94 -22.05
C ARG A 58 23.52 20.36 -20.95
N LYS A 59 23.36 21.07 -19.82
CA LYS A 59 22.50 20.64 -18.70
C LYS A 59 21.04 20.45 -19.14
N THR A 60 20.52 21.38 -19.93
CA THR A 60 19.15 21.30 -20.48
C THR A 60 18.97 20.09 -21.39
N LEU A 61 19.97 19.79 -22.23
CA LEU A 61 19.95 18.62 -23.10
C LEU A 61 20.02 17.31 -22.29
N THR A 62 20.87 17.25 -21.26
CA THR A 62 20.96 16.10 -20.36
C THR A 62 19.64 15.85 -19.65
N LEU A 63 19.03 16.90 -19.10
CA LEU A 63 17.71 16.82 -18.48
C LEU A 63 16.66 16.28 -19.45
N ALA A 64 16.62 16.80 -20.68
CA ALA A 64 15.67 16.34 -21.70
C ALA A 64 15.89 14.87 -22.11
N LYS A 65 17.14 14.40 -22.13
CA LYS A 65 17.47 12.98 -22.37
C LYS A 65 16.99 12.08 -21.24
N ASN A 66 17.17 12.50 -19.99
CA ASN A 66 16.68 11.76 -18.82
C ASN A 66 15.15 11.62 -18.87
N ILE A 67 14.43 12.72 -19.12
CA ILE A 67 12.97 12.71 -19.28
C ILE A 67 12.55 11.75 -20.42
N CYS A 68 13.27 11.75 -21.55
CA CYS A 68 13.01 10.82 -22.65
C CYS A 68 13.21 9.35 -22.23
N ALA A 69 14.25 9.05 -21.46
CA ALA A 69 14.51 7.71 -20.94
C ALA A 69 13.41 7.27 -19.97
N ASP A 70 13.01 8.12 -19.02
CA ASP A 70 11.95 7.86 -18.06
C ASP A 70 10.62 7.56 -18.76
N ARG A 71 10.28 8.33 -19.81
CA ARG A 71 9.07 8.08 -20.62
C ARG A 71 9.14 6.78 -21.42
N GLN A 72 10.31 6.42 -21.96
CA GLN A 72 10.50 5.15 -22.66
C GLN A 72 10.33 3.96 -21.71
N ILE A 73 10.80 4.11 -20.47
CA ILE A 73 10.61 3.14 -19.40
C ILE A 73 9.11 3.04 -19.04
N GLU A 74 8.43 4.17 -18.80
CA GLU A 74 7.00 4.23 -18.48
C GLU A 74 6.13 3.54 -19.55
N ILE A 75 6.43 3.78 -20.82
CA ILE A 75 5.74 3.16 -21.96
C ILE A 75 6.03 1.67 -22.06
N SER A 76 7.28 1.26 -21.82
CA SER A 76 7.66 -0.15 -21.79
C SER A 76 6.91 -0.89 -20.68
N TYR A 77 6.84 -0.31 -19.48
CA TYR A 77 6.08 -0.85 -18.36
C TYR A 77 4.59 -1.05 -18.72
N LYS A 78 3.94 -0.03 -19.30
CA LYS A 78 2.54 -0.11 -19.77
C LYS A 78 2.35 -1.19 -20.84
N ARG A 79 3.31 -1.37 -21.75
CA ARG A 79 3.20 -2.31 -22.89
C ARG A 79 3.42 -3.77 -22.48
N PHE A 80 4.40 -4.02 -21.62
CA PHE A 80 4.79 -5.38 -21.22
C PHE A 80 4.03 -5.89 -19.99
N GLY A 81 3.08 -5.12 -19.46
CA GLY A 81 2.31 -5.53 -18.29
C GLY A 81 3.15 -5.63 -17.00
N PHE A 82 4.37 -5.11 -17.02
CA PHE A 82 5.13 -4.80 -15.81
C PHE A 82 4.45 -3.59 -15.14
N LEU A 83 3.27 -3.83 -14.57
CA LEU A 83 2.63 -3.01 -13.55
C LEU A 83 3.43 -3.13 -12.25
N GLU A 84 4.72 -2.83 -12.30
CA GLU A 84 5.62 -2.84 -11.15
C GLU A 84 6.26 -1.46 -10.99
N LYS A 85 5.49 -0.39 -11.24
CA LYS A 85 5.66 0.82 -10.43
C LYS A 85 4.74 0.66 -9.24
N ASP A 86 5.33 0.04 -8.21
CA ASP A 86 4.86 -0.16 -6.86
C ASP A 86 3.38 -0.53 -6.74
N ASN A 87 3.07 -1.81 -6.96
CA ASN A 87 1.96 -2.42 -6.23
C ASN A 87 2.06 -2.17 -4.71
N ARG A 88 3.26 -1.79 -4.21
CA ARG A 88 3.53 -1.35 -2.84
C ARG A 88 3.00 0.05 -2.47
N LEU A 89 2.72 0.92 -3.45
CA LEU A 89 2.10 2.22 -3.21
C LEU A 89 0.59 2.11 -3.01
N GLY A 90 0.02 0.92 -3.23
CA GLY A 90 -1.37 0.63 -2.89
C GLY A 90 -1.63 0.76 -1.38
N SER A 91 -2.87 1.09 -1.01
CA SER A 91 -3.30 1.10 0.38
C SER A 91 -3.35 -0.31 0.95
N PHE A 92 -2.58 -0.56 2.01
CA PHE A 92 -2.59 -1.83 2.74
C PHE A 92 -3.95 -2.07 3.42
N VAL A 93 -4.56 -1.02 3.96
CA VAL A 93 -5.89 -1.08 4.59
C VAL A 93 -6.94 -1.54 3.60
N GLN A 94 -6.90 -1.04 2.36
CA GLN A 94 -7.85 -1.44 1.33
C GLN A 94 -7.70 -2.93 0.98
N PHE A 95 -6.46 -3.41 0.91
CA PHE A 95 -6.18 -4.82 0.69
C PHE A 95 -6.66 -5.71 1.85
N PHE A 96 -6.50 -5.23 3.08
CA PHE A 96 -7.05 -5.88 4.27
C PHE A 96 -8.57 -6.02 4.17
N LYS A 97 -9.29 -4.95 3.78
CA LYS A 97 -10.75 -4.96 3.56
C LYS A 97 -11.17 -5.95 2.49
N ASP A 98 -10.41 -6.05 1.40
CA ASP A 98 -10.72 -6.99 0.33
C ASP A 98 -10.55 -8.45 0.77
N LEU A 99 -9.58 -8.73 1.65
CA LEU A 99 -9.41 -10.06 2.25
C LEU A 99 -10.48 -10.36 3.30
N GLU A 100 -10.87 -9.39 4.12
CA GLU A 100 -11.99 -9.48 5.06
C GLU A 100 -13.27 -9.91 4.33
N LYS A 101 -13.62 -9.20 3.25
CA LYS A 101 -14.81 -9.51 2.42
C LYS A 101 -14.76 -10.91 1.81
N LYS A 102 -13.58 -11.38 1.42
CA LYS A 102 -13.39 -12.73 0.87
C LYS A 102 -13.47 -13.82 1.94
N SER A 103 -13.00 -13.55 3.14
CA SER A 103 -12.99 -14.53 4.22
C SER A 103 -14.37 -14.72 4.85
N GLY A 104 -15.19 -13.66 4.94
CA GLY A 104 -16.50 -13.70 5.62
C GLY A 104 -16.41 -13.88 7.15
N ASP A 105 -15.21 -13.83 7.72
CA ASP A 105 -14.95 -14.01 9.14
C ASP A 105 -14.98 -12.67 9.87
N LYS A 106 -15.90 -12.53 10.83
CA LYS A 106 -16.07 -11.32 11.67
C LYS A 106 -14.81 -10.97 12.46
N GLY A 107 -13.91 -11.94 12.70
CA GLY A 107 -12.62 -11.69 13.35
C GLY A 107 -11.68 -10.77 12.54
N PHE A 108 -11.79 -10.78 11.20
CA PHE A 108 -11.01 -9.88 10.35
C PHE A 108 -11.44 -8.42 10.49
N GLU A 109 -12.73 -8.17 10.70
CA GLU A 109 -13.25 -6.80 10.90
C GLU A 109 -12.60 -6.16 12.14
N MET A 110 -12.55 -6.89 13.26
CA MET A 110 -11.91 -6.38 14.46
C MET A 110 -10.39 -6.25 14.28
N ALA A 111 -9.73 -7.24 13.68
CA ALA A 111 -8.29 -7.16 13.41
C ALA A 111 -7.93 -5.91 12.56
N ARG A 112 -8.73 -5.60 11.54
CA ARG A 112 -8.57 -4.39 10.73
C ARG A 112 -8.77 -3.12 11.56
N ARG A 113 -9.78 -3.07 12.43
CA ARG A 113 -10.03 -1.89 13.28
C ARG A 113 -8.89 -1.62 14.25
N TYR A 114 -8.31 -2.66 14.84
CA TYR A 114 -7.12 -2.53 15.69
C TYR A 114 -5.90 -2.08 14.91
N PHE A 115 -5.75 -2.59 13.69
CA PHE A 115 -4.70 -2.15 12.77
C PHE A 115 -4.87 -0.68 12.37
N GLU A 116 -6.05 -0.26 11.91
CA GLU A 116 -6.35 1.14 11.55
C GLU A 116 -6.17 2.11 12.72
N ALA A 117 -6.41 1.67 13.96
CA ALA A 117 -6.19 2.49 15.15
C ALA A 117 -4.71 2.73 15.48
N TYR A 118 -3.83 1.80 15.10
CA TYR A 118 -2.38 1.93 15.26
C TYR A 118 -1.74 2.65 14.06
N ALA A 119 -2.02 2.15 12.85
CA ALA A 119 -1.40 2.56 11.59
C ALA A 119 -2.02 3.82 10.97
N GLY A 120 -3.27 4.13 11.31
CA GLY A 120 -4.10 5.09 10.58
C GLY A 120 -4.75 4.49 9.32
N PRO A 121 -5.59 5.29 8.64
CA PRO A 121 -6.38 4.83 7.48
C PRO A 121 -5.57 4.75 6.16
N ASP A 122 -4.49 5.53 6.04
CA ASP A 122 -3.79 5.78 4.77
C ASP A 122 -2.41 5.13 4.67
N ILE A 123 -2.22 3.97 5.31
CA ILE A 123 -0.95 3.24 5.24
C ILE A 123 -0.81 2.46 3.92
N ARG A 124 0.38 2.52 3.32
CA ARG A 124 0.73 1.79 2.08
C ARG A 124 1.57 0.57 2.42
N PHE A 125 1.73 -0.35 1.48
CA PHE A 125 2.57 -1.54 1.71
C PHE A 125 4.05 -1.19 1.92
N ILE A 126 4.52 -0.09 1.34
CA ILE A 126 5.91 0.37 1.52
C ILE A 126 6.21 0.82 2.95
N ASP A 127 5.17 1.28 3.66
CA ASP A 127 5.29 1.76 5.03
C ASP A 127 5.18 0.61 6.05
N VAL A 128 5.00 -0.64 5.59
CA VAL A 128 4.86 -1.84 6.41
C VAL A 128 6.06 -2.75 6.16
N ASP A 129 7.02 -2.70 7.08
CA ASP A 129 8.22 -3.53 7.13
C ASP A 129 8.19 -4.48 8.35
N GLU A 130 9.32 -5.15 8.61
CA GLU A 130 9.50 -6.05 9.74
C GLU A 130 9.34 -5.31 11.08
N GLU A 131 10.01 -4.16 11.23
CA GLU A 131 9.98 -3.34 12.44
C GLU A 131 8.55 -2.87 12.75
N PHE A 132 7.81 -2.40 11.74
CA PHE A 132 6.41 -2.02 11.88
C PHE A 132 5.52 -3.20 12.35
N ALA A 133 5.77 -4.40 11.83
CA ALA A 133 5.02 -5.58 12.23
C ALA A 133 5.31 -6.00 13.68
N GLU A 134 6.56 -5.84 14.15
CA GLU A 134 6.95 -6.06 15.54
C GLU A 134 6.35 -5.00 16.47
N GLU A 135 6.40 -3.72 16.10
CA GLU A 135 5.78 -2.66 16.88
C GLU A 135 4.26 -2.85 16.99
N TYR A 136 3.61 -3.27 15.91
CA TYR A 136 2.18 -3.58 15.94
C TYR A 136 1.86 -4.78 16.84
N ARG A 137 2.75 -5.79 16.89
CA ARG A 137 2.64 -6.92 17.83
C ARG A 137 2.66 -6.42 19.26
N ASP A 138 3.60 -5.55 19.58
CA ASP A 138 3.80 -5.00 20.93
C ASP A 138 2.67 -4.05 21.32
N TYR A 139 2.14 -3.27 20.36
CA TYR A 139 0.92 -2.49 20.52
C TYR A 139 -0.27 -3.39 20.88
N LEU A 140 -0.47 -4.54 20.23
CA LEU A 140 -1.56 -5.44 20.63
C LEU A 140 -1.35 -6.03 22.04
N LEU A 141 -0.11 -6.33 22.41
CA LEU A 141 0.25 -6.82 23.74
C LEU A 141 0.10 -5.77 24.84
N SER A 142 0.15 -4.47 24.49
CA SER A 142 -0.15 -3.36 25.40
C SER A 142 -1.63 -3.25 25.76
N LYS A 143 -2.47 -4.14 25.21
CA LYS A 143 -3.91 -4.27 25.46
C LYS A 143 -4.70 -2.98 25.18
N PRO A 144 -4.65 -2.46 23.94
CA PRO A 144 -5.33 -1.25 23.55
C PRO A 144 -6.84 -1.40 23.69
N LYS A 145 -7.52 -0.27 23.93
CA LYS A 145 -8.97 -0.19 24.07
C LYS A 145 -9.55 0.52 22.87
N ILE A 146 -10.41 -0.16 22.12
CA ILE A 146 -11.11 0.43 20.97
C ILE A 146 -12.62 0.36 21.20
N GLY A 147 -13.27 1.52 21.14
CA GLY A 147 -14.72 1.66 21.30
C GLY A 147 -15.14 2.34 22.60
N LYS A 148 -16.28 3.04 22.56
CA LYS A 148 -16.77 3.89 23.66
C LYS A 148 -17.12 3.12 24.94
N ASN A 149 -17.38 1.82 24.84
CA ASN A 149 -17.80 0.96 25.96
C ASN A 149 -16.71 -0.06 26.39
N ALA A 150 -15.47 0.10 25.93
CA ALA A 150 -14.39 -0.83 26.26
C ALA A 150 -13.88 -0.59 27.69
N VAL A 151 -14.42 -1.32 28.66
CA VAL A 151 -14.03 -1.22 30.08
C VAL A 151 -12.61 -1.75 30.31
N LYS A 152 -12.26 -2.87 29.66
CA LYS A 152 -10.93 -3.50 29.70
C LYS A 152 -10.30 -3.57 28.30
N GLY A 153 -8.98 -3.57 28.27
CA GLY A 153 -8.21 -3.80 27.05
C GLY A 153 -8.39 -5.23 26.53
N ILE A 154 -7.93 -5.48 25.31
CA ILE A 154 -8.04 -6.81 24.69
C ILE A 154 -7.34 -7.89 25.53
N SER A 155 -7.89 -9.11 25.47
CA SER A 155 -7.24 -10.29 26.08
C SER A 155 -6.04 -10.72 25.23
N ASN A 156 -5.11 -11.49 25.82
CA ASN A 156 -3.98 -12.01 25.06
C ASN A 156 -4.41 -12.92 23.90
N ASN A 157 -5.46 -13.72 24.09
CA ASN A 157 -5.98 -14.61 23.04
C ASN A 157 -6.68 -13.81 21.92
N SER A 158 -7.28 -12.67 22.25
CA SER A 158 -7.77 -11.71 21.26
C SER A 158 -6.62 -11.07 20.48
N ALA A 159 -5.55 -10.65 21.15
CA ALA A 159 -4.35 -10.11 20.53
C ALA A 159 -3.70 -11.13 19.57
N LYS A 160 -3.52 -12.39 20.02
CA LYS A 160 -3.08 -13.51 19.19
C LYS A 160 -3.94 -13.66 17.93
N THR A 161 -5.26 -13.64 18.09
CA THR A 161 -6.19 -13.80 16.96
C THR A 161 -6.03 -12.66 15.97
N TYR A 162 -6.03 -11.40 16.41
CA TYR A 162 -5.92 -10.23 15.54
C TYR A 162 -4.57 -10.19 14.82
N PHE A 163 -3.48 -10.49 15.54
CA PHE A 163 -2.16 -10.56 14.96
C PHE A 163 -2.03 -11.69 13.94
N GLY A 164 -2.61 -12.86 14.21
CA GLY A 164 -2.68 -13.98 13.27
C GLY A 164 -3.43 -13.63 11.98
N LYS A 165 -4.50 -12.83 12.07
CA LYS A 165 -5.19 -12.31 10.87
C LYS A 165 -4.32 -11.34 10.09
N PHE A 166 -3.64 -10.41 10.76
CA PHE A 166 -2.68 -9.50 10.11
C PHE A 166 -1.57 -10.27 9.38
N ARG A 167 -0.98 -11.29 10.02
CA ARG A 167 -0.01 -12.18 9.38
C ARG A 167 -0.59 -12.90 8.16
N THR A 168 -1.84 -13.34 8.22
CA THR A 168 -2.53 -13.94 7.06
C THR A 168 -2.63 -12.95 5.88
N VAL A 169 -2.85 -11.66 6.17
CA VAL A 169 -2.83 -10.58 5.16
C VAL A 169 -1.44 -10.43 4.54
N LEU A 170 -0.37 -10.42 5.34
CA LEU A 170 1.02 -10.39 4.85
C LEU A 170 1.33 -11.58 3.92
N LYS A 171 0.92 -12.79 4.31
CA LYS A 171 1.07 -14.00 3.49
C LYS A 171 0.33 -13.91 2.16
N ALA A 172 -0.87 -13.33 2.15
CA ALA A 172 -1.65 -13.11 0.94
C ALA A 172 -1.04 -12.01 0.06
N ALA A 173 -0.43 -10.99 0.66
CA ALA A 173 0.30 -9.93 -0.05
C ALA A 173 1.56 -10.49 -0.73
N PHE A 174 2.32 -11.35 -0.03
CA PHE A 174 3.47 -12.06 -0.59
C PHE A 174 3.09 -12.95 -1.78
N LYS A 175 1.99 -13.73 -1.67
CA LYS A 175 1.48 -14.54 -2.80
C LYS A 175 1.13 -13.73 -4.05
N LYS A 176 0.77 -12.46 -3.87
CA LYS A 176 0.46 -11.53 -4.96
C LYS A 176 1.69 -10.75 -5.46
N LYS A 177 2.90 -11.08 -4.98
CA LYS A 177 4.15 -10.37 -5.28
C LYS A 177 4.10 -8.88 -4.94
N LEU A 178 3.40 -8.53 -3.86
CA LEU A 178 3.41 -7.17 -3.31
C LEU A 178 4.69 -6.92 -2.49
N TYR A 179 5.20 -7.96 -1.81
CA TYR A 179 6.47 -7.98 -1.10
C TYR A 179 7.46 -8.92 -1.79
N ASP A 180 8.74 -8.57 -1.77
CA ASP A 180 9.83 -9.42 -2.27
C ASP A 180 10.25 -10.46 -1.21
N THR A 181 10.21 -10.06 0.06
CA THR A 181 10.53 -10.90 1.22
C THR A 181 9.26 -11.39 1.91
N ASN A 182 9.37 -12.52 2.61
CA ASN A 182 8.24 -13.12 3.29
C ASN A 182 8.14 -12.65 4.75
N LEU A 183 7.58 -11.46 4.96
CA LEU A 183 7.31 -10.88 6.28
C LEU A 183 6.47 -11.80 7.20
N TYR A 184 5.73 -12.75 6.62
CA TYR A 184 4.99 -13.73 7.43
C TYR A 184 5.91 -14.65 8.24
N ASP A 185 7.04 -15.07 7.66
CA ASP A 185 7.96 -16.01 8.30
C ASP A 185 8.95 -15.29 9.22
N GLU A 186 9.30 -14.04 8.91
CA GLU A 186 10.20 -13.20 9.72
C GLU A 186 9.56 -12.82 11.07
N VAL A 187 8.24 -12.56 11.07
CA VAL A 187 7.55 -12.06 12.27
C VAL A 187 6.97 -13.19 13.12
N ASP A 188 7.43 -13.29 14.37
CA ASP A 188 7.02 -14.33 15.32
C ASP A 188 5.55 -14.22 15.78
N PRO A 189 4.83 -15.36 15.94
CA PRO A 189 3.46 -15.36 16.45
C PRO A 189 3.39 -14.99 17.94
N ILE A 190 2.30 -14.32 18.32
CA ILE A 190 1.95 -14.17 19.73
C ILE A 190 1.56 -15.53 20.32
N LYS A 191 2.20 -15.91 21.43
CA LYS A 191 1.93 -17.15 22.16
C LYS A 191 0.53 -17.10 22.78
N GLU A 192 -0.18 -18.23 22.70
CA GLU A 192 -1.43 -18.42 23.41
C GLU A 192 -1.18 -18.53 24.91
N ILE A 193 -2.07 -17.92 25.70
CA ILE A 193 -2.13 -18.17 27.14
C ILE A 193 -3.39 -18.98 27.38
N ASP A 194 -3.26 -20.08 28.11
CA ASP A 194 -4.40 -20.92 28.46
C ASP A 194 -5.46 -20.09 29.18
N SER A 195 -6.65 -20.10 28.62
CA SER A 195 -7.83 -19.59 29.31
C SER A 195 -8.22 -20.64 30.35
N ASN A 196 -8.17 -20.28 31.63
CA ASN A 196 -8.82 -21.07 32.68
C ASN A 196 -10.33 -21.06 32.43
N ARG A 197 -10.80 -22.08 31.72
CA ARG A 197 -12.22 -22.36 31.56
C ARG A 197 -12.60 -23.28 32.72
N GLU A 198 -13.36 -22.74 33.65
CA GLU A 198 -13.95 -23.56 34.71
C GLU A 198 -14.97 -24.50 34.10
N TRP A 199 -14.91 -25.76 34.52
CA TRP A 199 -15.85 -26.80 34.14
C TRP A 199 -16.74 -27.07 35.33
N LEU A 200 -18.04 -27.23 35.11
CA LEU A 200 -18.90 -27.72 36.17
C LEU A 200 -18.51 -29.16 36.49
N THR A 201 -18.32 -29.43 37.77
CA THR A 201 -18.27 -30.79 38.30
C THR A 201 -19.66 -31.44 38.21
N TYR A 202 -19.72 -32.77 38.29
CA TYR A 202 -20.98 -33.51 38.24
C TYR A 202 -21.99 -33.04 39.32
N ASP A 203 -21.49 -32.74 40.52
CA ASP A 203 -22.29 -32.27 41.64
C ASP A 203 -22.83 -30.86 41.42
N GLU A 204 -22.02 -29.94 40.88
CA GLU A 204 -22.46 -28.61 40.49
C GLU A 204 -23.49 -28.65 39.36
N PHE A 205 -23.35 -29.60 38.42
CA PHE A 205 -24.31 -29.81 37.35
C PHE A 205 -25.67 -30.28 37.90
N LEU A 206 -25.68 -31.23 38.83
CA LEU A 206 -26.88 -31.68 39.52
C LEU A 206 -27.53 -30.54 40.33
N LEU A 207 -26.72 -29.74 41.02
CA LEU A 207 -27.20 -28.58 41.76
C LEU A 207 -27.89 -27.59 40.81
N LEU A 208 -27.26 -27.28 39.67
CA LEU A 208 -27.80 -26.38 38.65
C LEU A 208 -29.10 -26.93 38.06
N ALA A 209 -29.19 -28.22 37.75
CA ALA A 209 -30.41 -28.86 37.24
C ALA A 209 -31.59 -28.80 38.22
N ASN A 210 -31.29 -28.84 39.54
CA ASN A 210 -32.29 -28.77 40.60
C ASN A 210 -32.64 -27.34 41.03
N THR A 211 -31.92 -26.31 40.54
CA THR A 211 -32.32 -24.93 40.79
C THR A 211 -33.65 -24.62 40.07
N ARG A 212 -34.60 -24.02 40.79
CA ARG A 212 -35.88 -23.60 40.20
C ARG A 212 -35.61 -22.54 39.14
N SER A 213 -35.67 -22.93 37.87
CA SER A 213 -35.64 -21.98 36.75
C SER A 213 -36.93 -21.16 36.78
N HIS A 214 -36.81 -19.85 37.02
CA HIS A 214 -37.94 -18.92 36.95
C HIS A 214 -38.29 -18.61 35.48
N CYS A 215 -38.52 -19.66 34.68
CA CYS A 215 -39.02 -19.53 33.32
C CYS A 215 -40.54 -19.31 33.39
N THR A 216 -40.95 -18.06 33.56
CA THR A 216 -42.32 -17.66 33.22
C THR A 216 -42.45 -17.72 31.71
N PHE A 217 -43.05 -18.78 31.19
CA PHE A 217 -43.59 -18.78 29.83
C PHE A 217 -44.62 -17.65 29.74
N ARG A 218 -44.40 -16.72 28.81
CA ARG A 218 -45.37 -15.69 28.41
C ARG A 218 -45.80 -15.97 26.99
#